data_AF-A0A090D2E6-F1
#
_entry.id   AF-A0A090D2E6-F1
#
_cell.length_a   1.000
_cell.length_b   1.000
_cell.length_c   1.000
_cell.angle_alpha   90.00
_cell.angle_beta   90.00
_cell.angle_gamma   90.00
#
_symmetry.space_group_name_H-M   'P 1'
#
loop_
_entity.id
_entity.type
_entity.pdbx_description
1 polymer ?
#
loop_
_entity_poly.entity_id
_entity_poly.type
_entity_poly.pdbx_seq_one_letter_code
_entity_poly.pdbx_strand_id
1 'polypeptide(L)'
;MDELVILKAKATDGTPLEAVFAPKRGMNLLSYKKGDIEVIDPSTRTLYDERSAGLGSLIGPHFHRRRYNAISYIPNEEAFPHIKRVLEKSGEIDPFSHGISRYAPWNFQAAADEIKGVLKGSDSWNGVSLKEIEGQNFTMNFEAKLSAEGLNIKLSVVSDTDSLVGLHYYYHLPENNGFVKSKVKSYFLNENGARVLLDEKPWFNKTTHELRFPANQGVDMAFHSYPDPLNTEILLDALKWKLTIKTHSLNEENSWQLYRPEKGSFICIEPISAQDPRHPNLTVSSIDVLLTIQ
;
A
#
# COMPACT_ATOMS: atom_id res chain seq x y z
N MET A 1 14.74 5.74 -20.20
CA MET A 1 13.34 5.29 -20.11
C MET A 1 13.28 4.34 -18.93
N ASP A 2 12.36 4.59 -18.00
CA ASP A 2 12.17 3.68 -16.87
C ASP A 2 11.79 2.30 -17.40
N GLU A 3 12.48 1.27 -16.91
CA GLU A 3 12.19 -0.11 -17.26
C GLU A 3 10.85 -0.50 -16.62
N LEU A 4 9.80 -0.61 -17.43
CA LEU A 4 8.47 -1.05 -17.00
C LEU A 4 8.32 -2.55 -17.20
N VAL A 5 7.63 -3.20 -16.26
CA VAL A 5 7.27 -4.62 -16.36
C VAL A 5 5.76 -4.74 -16.50
N ILE A 6 5.32 -5.46 -17.54
CA ILE A 6 3.90 -5.67 -17.84
C ILE A 6 3.60 -7.15 -17.65
N LEU A 7 2.81 -7.47 -16.63
CA LEU A 7 2.30 -8.82 -16.39
C LEU A 7 1.01 -9.00 -17.17
N LYS A 8 0.83 -10.15 -17.82
CA LYS A 8 -0.36 -10.47 -18.61
C LYS A 8 -0.92 -11.84 -18.26
N ALA A 9 -2.23 -11.91 -18.09
CA ALA A 9 -2.96 -13.16 -17.93
C ALA A 9 -4.36 -13.04 -18.58
N LYS A 10 -5.19 -14.06 -18.40
CA LYS A 10 -6.61 -14.02 -18.70
C LYS A 10 -7.39 -14.44 -17.47
N ALA A 11 -8.43 -13.69 -17.13
CA ALA A 11 -9.38 -14.07 -16.09
C ALA A 11 -10.11 -15.37 -16.45
N THR A 12 -10.80 -15.98 -15.49
CA THR A 12 -11.57 -17.22 -15.70
C THR A 12 -12.62 -17.10 -16.81
N ASP A 13 -13.17 -15.90 -17.03
CA ASP A 13 -14.13 -15.59 -18.11
C ASP A 13 -13.45 -15.30 -19.48
N GLY A 14 -12.13 -15.42 -19.55
CA GLY A 14 -11.33 -15.15 -20.76
C GLY A 14 -10.94 -13.68 -20.97
N THR A 15 -11.45 -12.76 -20.13
CA THR A 15 -11.13 -11.33 -20.22
C THR A 15 -9.64 -11.09 -19.95
N PRO A 16 -8.94 -10.26 -20.74
CA PRO A 16 -7.55 -9.93 -20.48
C PRO A 16 -7.35 -9.30 -19.09
N LEU A 17 -6.30 -9.74 -18.40
CA LEU A 17 -5.79 -9.12 -17.18
C LEU A 17 -4.40 -8.54 -17.46
N GLU A 18 -4.13 -7.34 -16.96
CA GLU A 18 -2.83 -6.67 -17.11
C GLU A 18 -2.46 -5.92 -15.84
N ALA A 19 -1.21 -6.06 -15.38
CA ALA A 19 -0.65 -5.25 -14.29
C ALA A 19 0.69 -4.65 -14.72
N VAL A 20 0.88 -3.36 -14.49
CA VAL A 20 2.09 -2.62 -14.92
C VAL A 20 2.85 -2.13 -13.70
N PHE A 21 4.11 -2.57 -13.55
CA PHE A 21 4.99 -2.16 -12.47
C PHE A 21 6.15 -1.28 -12.97
N ALA A 22 6.65 -0.42 -12.09
CA ALA A 22 7.88 0.36 -12.29
C ALA A 22 8.96 -0.03 -11.26
N PRO A 23 9.69 -1.14 -11.45
CA PRO A 23 10.65 -1.66 -10.48
C PRO A 23 11.77 -0.68 -10.13
N LYS A 24 12.24 0.09 -11.12
CA LYS A 24 13.29 1.11 -10.92
C LYS A 24 12.81 2.38 -10.22
N ARG A 25 11.51 2.50 -9.98
CA ARG A 25 10.88 3.57 -9.22
C ARG A 25 10.03 2.95 -8.13
N GLY A 26 10.66 2.24 -7.18
CA GLY A 26 10.02 1.75 -5.98
C GLY A 26 9.04 0.59 -6.15
N MET A 27 9.15 -0.19 -7.23
CA MET A 27 8.21 -1.29 -7.52
C MET A 27 6.74 -0.84 -7.50
N ASN A 28 6.47 0.43 -7.83
CA ASN A 28 5.12 0.99 -7.81
C ASN A 28 4.27 0.31 -8.91
N LEU A 29 3.05 -0.07 -8.55
CA LEU A 29 2.01 -0.52 -9.48
C LEU A 29 1.40 0.71 -10.15
N LEU A 30 1.60 0.85 -11.46
CA LEU A 30 1.13 1.99 -12.24
C LEU A 30 -0.29 1.81 -12.79
N SER A 31 -0.70 0.56 -12.99
CA SER A 31 -1.99 0.20 -13.60
C SER A 31 -2.33 -1.26 -13.26
N TYR A 32 -3.60 -1.54 -12.99
CA TYR A 32 -4.12 -2.90 -12.90
C TYR A 32 -5.51 -2.97 -13.54
N LYS A 33 -5.64 -3.83 -14.56
CA LYS A 33 -6.83 -3.88 -15.42
C LYS A 33 -7.42 -5.25 -15.60
N LYS A 34 -8.75 -5.26 -15.80
CA LYS A 34 -9.52 -6.37 -16.38
C LYS A 34 -10.34 -5.84 -17.55
N GLY A 35 -9.94 -6.15 -18.78
CA GLY A 35 -10.52 -5.54 -19.98
C GLY A 35 -10.37 -4.02 -19.94
N ASP A 36 -11.49 -3.30 -19.99
CA ASP A 36 -11.53 -1.82 -19.94
C ASP A 36 -11.59 -1.24 -18.51
N ILE A 37 -11.69 -2.09 -17.49
CA ILE A 37 -11.74 -1.65 -16.09
C ILE A 37 -10.32 -1.38 -15.60
N GLU A 38 -10.01 -0.11 -15.30
CA GLU A 38 -8.81 0.31 -14.56
C GLU A 38 -9.17 0.53 -13.10
N VAL A 39 -8.52 -0.22 -12.19
CA VAL A 39 -8.79 -0.10 -10.75
C VAL A 39 -7.82 0.85 -10.04
N ILE A 40 -6.65 1.16 -10.59
CA ILE A 40 -5.73 2.14 -10.01
C ILE A 40 -6.05 3.53 -10.56
N ASP A 41 -6.22 4.54 -9.71
CA ASP A 41 -6.65 5.87 -10.15
C ASP A 41 -5.54 6.62 -10.93
N PRO A 42 -5.69 6.81 -12.26
CA PRO A 42 -4.68 7.47 -13.08
C PRO A 42 -4.53 8.97 -12.79
N SER A 43 -5.52 9.62 -12.16
CA SER A 43 -5.48 11.04 -11.80
C SER A 43 -4.40 11.33 -10.74
N THR A 44 -3.98 10.30 -10.01
CA THR A 44 -2.93 10.40 -8.99
C THR A 44 -1.52 10.33 -9.57
N ARG A 45 -1.37 10.19 -10.90
CA ARG A 45 -0.07 10.10 -11.60
C ARG A 45 0.88 11.27 -11.28
N THR A 46 0.35 12.49 -11.17
CA THR A 46 1.16 13.66 -10.82
C THR A 46 1.79 13.52 -9.44
N LEU A 47 1.06 12.94 -8.47
CA LEU A 47 1.62 12.67 -7.13
C LEU A 47 2.79 11.68 -7.22
N TYR A 48 2.70 10.71 -8.12
CA TYR A 48 3.70 9.65 -8.28
C TYR A 48 4.97 10.20 -8.91
N ASP A 49 4.82 11.02 -9.95
CA ASP A 49 5.94 11.68 -10.60
C ASP A 49 6.62 12.73 -9.72
N GLU A 50 5.88 13.43 -8.85
CA GLU A 50 6.48 14.42 -7.95
C GLU A 50 7.16 13.81 -6.72
N ARG A 51 6.58 12.78 -6.11
CA ARG A 51 6.97 12.33 -4.76
C ARG A 51 6.72 10.85 -4.45
N SER A 52 6.52 10.02 -5.46
CA SER A 52 6.20 8.59 -5.28
C SER A 52 5.00 8.34 -4.35
N ALA A 53 3.97 9.19 -4.44
CA ALA A 53 2.67 8.97 -3.81
C ALA A 53 1.61 8.79 -4.90
N GLY A 54 0.47 8.16 -4.63
CA GLY A 54 -0.49 7.86 -5.71
C GLY A 54 -0.21 6.54 -6.42
N LEU A 55 -1.09 6.19 -7.35
CA LEU A 55 -1.14 4.91 -8.06
C LEU A 55 -1.14 3.74 -7.07
N GLY A 56 -0.30 2.73 -7.24
CA GLY A 56 -0.08 1.67 -6.26
C GLY A 56 1.31 1.76 -5.63
N SER A 57 1.43 2.51 -4.53
CA SER A 57 2.68 2.64 -3.79
C SER A 57 2.89 1.52 -2.78
N LEU A 58 4.16 1.21 -2.48
CA LEU A 58 4.51 0.32 -1.38
C LEU A 58 4.69 1.10 -0.06
N ILE A 59 4.55 0.40 1.05
CA ILE A 59 4.89 0.87 2.40
C ILE A 59 6.02 -0.04 2.91
N GLY A 60 7.07 0.57 3.46
CA GLY A 60 8.13 -0.13 4.18
C GLY A 60 9.52 0.51 3.97
N PRO A 61 10.45 0.31 4.91
CA PRO A 61 10.32 -0.54 6.10
C PRO A 61 9.61 0.12 7.29
N HIS A 62 9.16 1.37 7.16
CA HIS A 62 8.40 2.08 8.19
C HIS A 62 7.09 2.67 7.63
N PHE A 63 6.15 3.01 8.52
CA PHE A 63 4.88 3.64 8.16
C PHE A 63 4.89 5.12 8.55
N HIS A 64 4.21 5.95 7.75
CA HIS A 64 4.17 7.40 7.94
C HIS A 64 5.59 7.99 7.96
N ARG A 65 5.77 9.12 8.62
CA ARG A 65 7.08 9.74 8.85
C ARG A 65 7.70 9.23 10.13
N ARG A 66 9.02 9.09 10.15
CA ARG A 66 9.80 8.81 11.35
C ARG A 66 9.71 10.00 12.31
N ARG A 67 9.88 9.69 13.60
CA ARG A 67 10.04 10.72 14.65
C ARG A 67 11.33 11.50 14.38
N TYR A 68 11.35 12.79 14.71
CA TYR A 68 12.49 13.69 14.43
C TYR A 68 13.86 13.12 14.85
N ASN A 69 13.92 12.47 16.01
CA ASN A 69 15.15 11.88 16.55
C ASN A 69 15.57 10.56 15.88
N ALA A 70 14.73 9.99 15.02
CA ALA A 70 14.99 8.79 14.23
C ALA A 70 15.23 9.10 12.74
N ILE A 71 15.13 10.37 12.31
CA ILE A 71 15.44 10.79 10.94
C ILE A 71 16.96 10.79 10.77
N SER A 72 17.45 9.97 9.85
CA SER A 72 18.87 9.93 9.53
C SER A 72 19.29 11.12 8.66
N TYR A 73 20.51 11.60 8.88
CA TYR A 73 21.14 12.53 7.95
C TYR A 73 21.36 11.84 6.60
N ILE A 74 20.89 12.48 5.52
CA ILE A 74 21.05 11.96 4.17
C ILE A 74 22.23 12.70 3.51
N PRO A 75 23.35 12.02 3.24
CA PRO A 75 24.41 12.63 2.46
C PRO A 75 23.88 12.98 1.06
N ASN A 76 24.26 14.15 0.53
CA ASN A 76 23.94 14.56 -0.85
C ASN A 76 22.42 14.55 -1.18
N GLU A 77 21.61 15.24 -0.36
CA GLU A 77 20.15 15.38 -0.58
C GLU A 77 19.78 15.85 -2.00
N GLU A 78 20.63 16.66 -2.64
CA GLU A 78 20.43 17.18 -3.99
C GLU A 78 20.30 16.07 -5.06
N ALA A 79 20.84 14.87 -4.78
CA ALA A 79 20.69 13.72 -5.65
C ALA A 79 19.27 13.13 -5.64
N PHE A 80 18.39 13.59 -4.76
CA PHE A 80 17.03 13.08 -4.59
C PHE A 80 16.01 14.20 -4.85
N PRO A 81 15.55 14.39 -6.10
CA PRO A 81 14.72 15.54 -6.47
C PRO A 81 13.42 15.71 -5.66
N HIS A 82 12.85 14.60 -5.17
CA HIS A 82 11.64 14.63 -4.36
C HIS A 82 11.85 15.24 -2.96
N ILE A 83 13.07 15.18 -2.39
CA ILE A 83 13.37 15.75 -1.06
C ILE A 83 13.09 17.25 -1.06
N LYS A 84 13.67 17.96 -2.04
CA LYS A 84 13.44 19.40 -2.24
C LYS A 84 11.95 19.70 -2.38
N ARG A 85 11.23 18.90 -3.18
CA ARG A 85 9.79 19.08 -3.40
C ARG A 85 8.97 18.91 -2.12
N VAL A 86 9.29 17.92 -1.29
CA VAL A 86 8.61 17.65 -0.01
C VAL A 86 8.87 18.79 0.97
N LEU A 87 10.13 19.20 1.13
CA LEU A 87 10.51 20.32 1.99
C LEU A 87 9.80 21.62 1.60
N GLU A 88 9.82 21.99 0.32
CA GLU A 88 9.20 23.22 -0.19
C GLU A 88 7.67 23.24 -0.05
N LYS A 89 6.99 22.11 -0.31
CA LYS A 89 5.52 22.06 -0.30
C LYS A 89 4.92 21.88 1.09
N SER A 90 5.59 21.15 1.97
CA SER A 90 4.98 20.67 3.21
C SER A 90 5.73 21.06 4.48
N GLY A 91 6.98 21.53 4.38
CA GLY A 91 7.81 21.82 5.55
C GLY A 91 8.19 20.57 6.36
N GLU A 92 7.97 19.39 5.79
CA GLU A 92 8.12 18.10 6.46
C GLU A 92 9.58 17.66 6.47
N ILE A 93 10.06 17.26 7.65
CA ILE A 93 11.49 17.02 7.89
C ILE A 93 11.91 15.63 7.41
N ASP A 94 11.01 14.64 7.43
CA ASP A 94 11.27 13.31 6.85
C ASP A 94 10.77 13.27 5.40
N PRO A 95 11.67 13.23 4.40
CA PRO A 95 11.26 13.23 3.00
C PRO A 95 10.74 11.87 2.51
N PHE A 96 10.97 10.79 3.27
CA PHE A 96 10.66 9.42 2.91
C PHE A 96 9.46 8.86 3.69
N SER A 97 8.33 9.57 3.66
CA SER A 97 7.10 9.05 4.27
C SER A 97 6.76 7.65 3.73
N HIS A 98 6.36 6.74 4.61
CA HIS A 98 6.10 5.32 4.34
C HIS A 98 7.32 4.51 3.87
N GLY A 99 8.52 5.00 4.15
CA GLY A 99 9.77 4.31 3.88
C GLY A 99 10.22 4.29 2.43
N ILE A 100 11.47 3.88 2.26
CA ILE A 100 12.25 3.96 1.03
C ILE A 100 11.74 3.04 -0.09
N SER A 101 10.93 2.03 0.24
CA SER A 101 10.50 0.97 -0.69
C SER A 101 9.78 1.50 -1.93
N ARG A 102 8.97 2.57 -1.81
CA ARG A 102 8.27 3.22 -2.92
C ARG A 102 9.11 4.22 -3.71
N TYR A 103 10.36 4.42 -3.34
CA TYR A 103 11.26 5.38 -3.98
C TYR A 103 12.41 4.68 -4.70
N ALA A 104 13.11 3.81 -3.99
CA ALA A 104 14.38 3.26 -4.46
C ALA A 104 14.20 2.25 -5.62
N PRO A 105 15.21 2.11 -6.49
CA PRO A 105 15.21 1.10 -7.54
C PRO A 105 15.39 -0.30 -6.95
N TRP A 106 14.52 -1.23 -7.33
CA TRP A 106 14.62 -2.63 -6.92
C TRP A 106 15.55 -3.43 -7.84
N ASN A 107 16.21 -4.44 -7.27
CA ASN A 107 16.80 -5.53 -8.02
C ASN A 107 15.71 -6.55 -8.31
N PHE A 108 15.46 -6.87 -9.58
CA PHE A 108 14.28 -7.67 -9.93
C PHE A 108 14.53 -8.63 -11.11
N GLN A 109 13.64 -9.61 -11.21
CA GLN A 109 13.49 -10.53 -12.33
C GLN A 109 12.01 -10.56 -12.71
N ALA A 110 11.72 -10.66 -14.00
CA ALA A 110 10.35 -10.69 -14.51
C ALA A 110 10.16 -11.82 -15.51
N ALA A 111 8.95 -12.38 -15.49
CA ALA A 111 8.39 -13.28 -16.49
C ALA A 111 7.13 -12.63 -17.09
N ALA A 112 6.39 -13.38 -17.93
CA ALA A 112 5.19 -12.87 -18.57
C ALA A 112 4.05 -12.56 -17.60
N ASP A 113 3.95 -13.30 -16.49
CA ASP A 113 2.87 -13.26 -15.52
C ASP A 113 3.38 -13.03 -14.08
N GLU A 114 4.68 -12.83 -13.88
CA GLU A 114 5.30 -12.72 -12.57
C GLU A 114 6.42 -11.68 -12.55
N ILE A 115 6.59 -11.01 -11.41
CA ILE A 115 7.78 -10.23 -11.08
C ILE A 115 8.23 -10.52 -9.65
N LYS A 116 9.53 -10.67 -9.46
CA LYS A 116 10.18 -10.87 -8.16
C LYS A 116 11.25 -9.83 -7.95
N GLY A 117 11.27 -9.21 -6.78
CA GLY A 117 12.18 -8.12 -6.44
C GLY A 117 12.77 -8.29 -5.05
N VAL A 118 13.99 -7.81 -4.87
CA VAL A 118 14.67 -7.69 -3.58
C VAL A 118 15.20 -6.27 -3.44
N LEU A 119 15.01 -5.68 -2.27
CA LEU A 119 15.56 -4.38 -1.87
C LEU A 119 16.32 -4.53 -0.55
N LYS A 120 17.59 -4.16 -0.53
CA LYS A 120 18.45 -4.32 0.65
C LYS A 120 18.95 -2.99 1.16
N GLY A 121 19.14 -2.88 2.47
CA GLY A 121 19.82 -1.74 3.10
C GLY A 121 21.24 -1.51 2.54
N SER A 122 21.90 -2.56 2.05
CA SER A 122 23.21 -2.49 1.39
C SER A 122 23.18 -1.97 -0.05
N ASP A 123 22.01 -1.92 -0.69
CA ASP A 123 21.90 -1.41 -2.06
C ASP A 123 22.22 0.09 -2.08
N SER A 124 22.80 0.58 -3.18
CA SER A 124 23.11 1.99 -3.35
C SER A 124 22.09 2.67 -4.27
N TRP A 125 21.62 3.84 -3.85
CA TRP A 125 20.83 4.73 -4.66
C TRP A 125 21.50 6.11 -4.69
N ASN A 126 21.91 6.54 -5.88
CA ASN A 126 22.66 7.78 -6.10
C ASN A 126 23.93 7.91 -5.23
N GLY A 127 24.61 6.79 -4.97
CA GLY A 127 25.86 6.76 -4.20
C GLY A 127 25.68 6.69 -2.68
N VAL A 128 24.45 6.70 -2.17
CA VAL A 128 24.13 6.53 -0.74
C VAL A 128 23.53 5.15 -0.52
N SER A 129 23.87 4.46 0.57
CA SER A 129 23.25 3.17 0.86
C SER A 129 21.84 3.34 1.45
N LEU A 130 20.92 2.44 1.14
CA LEU A 130 19.54 2.57 1.62
C LEU A 130 19.44 2.48 3.15
N LYS A 131 20.37 1.77 3.81
CA LYS A 131 20.45 1.73 5.28
C LYS A 131 20.84 3.07 5.89
N GLU A 132 21.63 3.89 5.20
CA GLU A 132 21.98 5.24 5.66
C GLU A 132 20.77 6.17 5.55
N ILE A 133 19.98 6.02 4.49
CA ILE A 133 18.74 6.80 4.29
C ILE A 133 17.69 6.42 5.34
N GLU A 134 17.48 5.12 5.56
CA GLU A 134 16.48 4.61 6.50
C GLU A 134 16.92 4.69 7.97
N GLY A 135 18.23 4.63 8.24
CA GLY A 135 18.77 4.56 9.60
C GLY A 135 18.80 3.16 10.19
N GLN A 136 18.43 2.15 9.40
CA GLN A 136 18.42 0.74 9.78
C GLN A 136 18.78 -0.14 8.59
N ASN A 137 19.37 -1.29 8.85
CA ASN A 137 19.60 -2.28 7.81
C ASN A 137 18.39 -3.20 7.67
N PHE A 138 18.10 -3.61 6.44
CA PHE A 138 16.92 -4.42 6.13
C PHE A 138 17.12 -5.24 4.86
N THR A 139 16.26 -6.22 4.65
CA THR A 139 16.04 -6.90 3.37
C THR A 139 14.55 -7.07 3.17
N MET A 140 14.04 -6.49 2.09
CA MET A 140 12.65 -6.63 1.66
C MET A 140 12.57 -7.53 0.43
N ASN A 141 11.53 -8.36 0.38
CA ASN A 141 11.21 -9.18 -0.79
C ASN A 141 9.81 -8.83 -1.29
N PHE A 142 9.68 -8.74 -2.60
CA PHE A 142 8.43 -8.51 -3.30
C PHE A 142 8.24 -9.59 -4.35
N GLU A 143 7.06 -10.19 -4.39
CA GLU A 143 6.63 -11.08 -5.46
C GLU A 143 5.24 -10.66 -5.89
N ALA A 144 5.03 -10.46 -7.18
CA ALA A 144 3.70 -10.29 -7.73
C ALA A 144 3.48 -11.28 -8.88
N LYS A 145 2.36 -11.99 -8.82
CA LYS A 145 1.94 -12.95 -9.84
C LYS A 145 0.52 -12.64 -10.29
N LEU A 146 0.36 -12.48 -11.60
CA LEU A 146 -0.93 -12.27 -12.23
C LEU A 146 -1.46 -13.61 -12.76
N SER A 147 -2.63 -14.02 -12.28
CA SER A 147 -3.27 -15.28 -12.66
C SER A 147 -4.72 -15.05 -13.10
N ALA A 148 -5.44 -16.12 -13.44
CA ALA A 148 -6.86 -16.01 -13.76
C ALA A 148 -7.74 -15.54 -12.59
N GLU A 149 -7.28 -15.72 -11.34
CA GLU A 149 -7.97 -15.25 -10.15
C GLU A 149 -7.74 -13.75 -9.89
N GLY A 150 -6.60 -13.22 -10.32
CA GLY A 150 -6.22 -11.83 -10.09
C GLY A 150 -4.72 -11.66 -9.82
N LEU A 151 -4.37 -10.52 -9.25
CA LEU A 151 -3.02 -10.12 -8.91
C LEU A 151 -2.72 -10.51 -7.46
N ASN A 152 -1.89 -11.53 -7.27
CA ASN A 152 -1.37 -11.92 -5.96
C ASN A 152 -0.03 -11.20 -5.72
N ILE A 153 0.12 -10.58 -4.57
CA ILE A 153 1.32 -9.86 -4.13
C ILE A 153 1.74 -10.42 -2.79
N LYS A 154 3.02 -10.73 -2.64
CA LYS A 154 3.65 -11.09 -1.37
C LYS A 154 4.73 -10.10 -1.07
N LEU A 155 4.70 -9.55 0.13
CA LEU A 155 5.67 -8.57 0.58
C LEU A 155 6.18 -8.98 1.96
N SER A 156 7.49 -8.94 2.14
CA SER A 156 8.11 -9.23 3.43
C SER A 156 9.32 -8.34 3.69
N VAL A 157 9.65 -8.19 4.97
CA VAL A 157 10.84 -7.50 5.45
C VAL A 157 11.46 -8.27 6.60
N VAL A 158 12.79 -8.31 6.61
CA VAL A 158 13.62 -8.66 7.76
C VAL A 158 14.51 -7.44 8.04
N SER A 159 14.49 -6.94 9.26
CA SER A 159 15.18 -5.71 9.66
C SER A 159 15.88 -5.88 11.01
N ASP A 160 16.90 -5.06 11.27
CA ASP A 160 17.60 -5.06 12.56
C ASP A 160 16.77 -4.38 13.68
N THR A 161 15.67 -3.71 13.31
CA THR A 161 14.76 -2.93 14.15
C THR A 161 13.32 -3.18 13.75
N ASP A 162 12.37 -2.72 14.58
CA ASP A 162 10.95 -2.82 14.30
C ASP A 162 10.60 -2.23 12.93
N SER A 163 9.89 -3.00 12.12
CA SER A 163 9.60 -2.70 10.73
C SER A 163 8.28 -3.32 10.29
N LEU A 164 7.74 -2.79 9.20
CA LEU A 164 6.51 -3.28 8.59
C LEU A 164 6.58 -3.19 7.08
N VAL A 165 5.60 -3.83 6.46
CA VAL A 165 5.32 -3.77 5.04
C VAL A 165 3.84 -3.56 4.79
N GLY A 166 3.51 -2.96 3.66
CA GLY A 166 2.12 -2.80 3.25
C GLY A 166 1.97 -2.24 1.85
N LEU A 167 0.71 -2.10 1.43
CA LEU A 167 0.35 -1.48 0.15
C LEU A 167 -0.37 -0.16 0.43
N HIS A 168 -0.04 0.89 -0.31
CA HIS A 168 -0.71 2.19 -0.30
C HIS A 168 -1.31 2.45 -1.69
N TYR A 169 -2.36 1.71 -2.01
CA TYR A 169 -2.95 1.69 -3.36
C TYR A 169 -4.16 2.60 -3.44
N TYR A 170 -4.16 3.47 -4.45
CA TYR A 170 -5.18 4.48 -4.73
C TYR A 170 -6.16 3.89 -5.74
N TYR A 171 -7.26 3.34 -5.25
CA TYR A 171 -8.26 2.71 -6.10
C TYR A 171 -9.23 3.73 -6.68
N HIS A 172 -9.47 3.64 -7.98
CA HIS A 172 -10.33 4.56 -8.72
C HIS A 172 -11.79 4.49 -8.25
N LEU A 173 -12.45 5.64 -8.11
CA LEU A 173 -13.87 5.80 -7.81
C LEU A 173 -14.52 6.63 -8.92
N PRO A 174 -14.92 6.01 -10.05
CA PRO A 174 -15.38 6.74 -11.24
C PRO A 174 -16.60 7.64 -10.99
N GLU A 175 -17.44 7.30 -10.01
CA GLU A 175 -18.65 8.05 -9.65
C GLU A 175 -18.49 8.82 -8.32
N ASN A 176 -17.26 8.88 -7.76
CA ASN A 176 -16.99 9.44 -6.42
C ASN A 176 -17.89 8.86 -5.31
N ASN A 177 -18.37 7.63 -5.52
CA ASN A 177 -19.39 6.98 -4.72
C ASN A 177 -19.17 5.45 -4.75
N GLY A 178 -19.90 4.73 -3.90
CA GLY A 178 -19.73 3.30 -3.69
C GLY A 178 -19.69 2.95 -2.20
N PHE A 179 -19.13 1.80 -1.86
CA PHE A 179 -18.90 1.44 -0.47
C PHE A 179 -17.71 0.49 -0.32
N VAL A 180 -17.13 0.50 0.87
CA VAL A 180 -16.16 -0.48 1.34
C VAL A 180 -16.84 -1.40 2.34
N LYS A 181 -16.78 -2.70 2.09
CA LYS A 181 -17.37 -3.73 2.95
C LYS A 181 -16.30 -4.67 3.48
N SER A 182 -16.31 -4.96 4.78
CA SER A 182 -15.44 -5.97 5.40
C SER A 182 -16.02 -6.43 6.74
N LYS A 183 -15.45 -7.47 7.35
CA LYS A 183 -15.73 -7.84 8.74
C LYS A 183 -14.60 -7.35 9.64
N VAL A 184 -14.96 -6.54 10.64
CA VAL A 184 -13.99 -5.83 11.48
C VAL A 184 -14.34 -5.92 12.97
N LYS A 185 -13.34 -5.71 13.83
CA LYS A 185 -13.58 -5.50 15.26
C LYS A 185 -14.54 -4.32 15.47
N SER A 186 -15.21 -4.26 16.62
CA SER A 186 -16.19 -3.20 16.94
C SER A 186 -15.59 -1.81 17.19
N TYR A 187 -14.38 -1.57 16.68
CA TYR A 187 -13.67 -0.31 16.78
C TYR A 187 -12.77 -0.11 15.56
N PHE A 188 -12.34 1.13 15.36
CA PHE A 188 -11.24 1.50 14.47
C PHE A 188 -10.26 2.41 15.22
N LEU A 189 -9.07 2.61 14.67
CA LEU A 189 -8.15 3.66 15.12
C LEU A 189 -8.31 4.87 14.19
N ASN A 190 -8.49 6.07 14.76
CA ASN A 190 -8.52 7.30 13.95
C ASN A 190 -7.09 7.73 13.53
N GLU A 191 -7.00 8.84 12.80
CA GLU A 191 -5.72 9.46 12.34
C GLU A 191 -4.67 9.70 13.45
N ASN A 192 -5.10 9.74 14.72
CA ASN A 192 -4.23 9.94 15.89
C ASN A 192 -3.89 8.62 16.61
N GLY A 193 -4.35 7.48 16.09
CA GLY A 193 -4.20 6.16 16.72
C GLY A 193 -5.18 5.92 17.87
N ALA A 194 -6.13 6.83 18.11
CA ALA A 194 -7.10 6.65 19.19
C ALA A 194 -8.21 5.69 18.78
N ARG A 195 -8.53 4.76 19.69
CA ARG A 195 -9.60 3.78 19.50
C ARG A 195 -10.97 4.45 19.56
N VAL A 196 -11.78 4.24 18.53
CA VAL A 196 -13.16 4.73 18.43
C VAL A 196 -14.11 3.57 18.21
N LEU A 197 -15.16 3.47 19.02
CA LEU A 197 -16.17 2.41 18.90
C LEU A 197 -17.07 2.61 17.68
N LEU A 198 -17.47 1.50 17.05
CA LEU A 198 -18.32 1.48 15.86
C LEU A 198 -19.81 1.34 16.17
N ASP A 199 -20.19 1.06 17.42
CA ASP A 199 -21.54 0.64 17.80
C ASP A 199 -22.66 1.62 17.42
N GLU A 200 -22.34 2.91 17.32
CA GLU A 200 -23.28 3.99 16.96
C GLU A 200 -23.18 4.40 15.48
N LYS A 201 -22.28 3.78 14.70
CA LYS A 201 -22.10 4.14 13.30
C LYS A 201 -23.16 3.46 12.43
N PRO A 202 -23.92 4.20 11.61
CA PRO A 202 -25.01 3.63 10.81
C PRO A 202 -24.53 2.65 9.73
N TRP A 203 -23.24 2.64 9.46
CA TRP A 203 -22.57 1.78 8.49
C TRP A 203 -21.88 0.57 9.11
N PHE A 204 -22.14 0.27 10.39
CA PHE A 204 -21.62 -0.93 11.07
C PHE A 204 -22.75 -1.76 11.67
N ASN A 205 -22.74 -3.07 11.40
CA ASN A 205 -23.67 -4.02 11.99
C ASN A 205 -23.00 -4.76 13.14
N LYS A 206 -23.29 -4.34 14.38
CA LYS A 206 -22.72 -4.92 15.61
C LYS A 206 -22.95 -6.41 15.80
N THR A 207 -24.03 -6.97 15.24
CA THR A 207 -24.35 -8.41 15.37
C THR A 207 -23.48 -9.27 14.45
N THR A 208 -23.17 -8.75 13.27
CA THR A 208 -22.43 -9.49 12.23
C THR A 208 -20.98 -9.06 12.08
N HIS A 209 -20.58 -7.99 12.80
CA HIS A 209 -19.30 -7.30 12.65
C HIS A 209 -19.05 -6.77 11.24
N GLU A 210 -20.11 -6.58 10.44
CA GLU A 210 -20.00 -6.11 9.07
C GLU A 210 -19.90 -4.59 9.03
N LEU A 211 -18.78 -4.11 8.50
CA LEU A 211 -18.58 -2.74 8.04
C LEU A 211 -19.14 -2.60 6.62
N ARG A 212 -19.87 -1.51 6.36
CA ARG A 212 -20.29 -1.05 5.03
C ARG A 212 -20.11 0.47 4.92
N PHE A 213 -18.85 0.91 4.90
CA PHE A 213 -18.51 2.33 4.89
C PHE A 213 -18.86 2.98 3.54
N PRO A 214 -19.61 4.10 3.52
CA PRO A 214 -19.96 4.78 2.27
C PRO A 214 -18.73 5.52 1.70
N ALA A 215 -18.37 5.22 0.45
CA ALA A 215 -17.21 5.80 -0.23
C ALA A 215 -17.53 7.16 -0.87
N ASN A 216 -18.39 7.96 -0.24
CA ASN A 216 -18.81 9.30 -0.69
C ASN A 216 -18.37 10.43 0.27
N GLN A 217 -17.70 10.09 1.38
CA GLN A 217 -17.16 11.04 2.36
C GLN A 217 -15.64 10.85 2.55
N GLY A 218 -15.00 11.83 3.19
CA GLY A 218 -13.60 11.73 3.60
C GLY A 218 -13.43 10.78 4.78
N VAL A 219 -12.28 10.12 4.86
CA VAL A 219 -11.97 9.14 5.92
C VAL A 219 -10.46 8.98 6.09
N ASP A 220 -10.05 8.70 7.32
CA ASP A 220 -8.71 8.22 7.68
C ASP A 220 -8.89 7.32 8.93
N MET A 221 -8.94 6.01 8.70
CA MET A 221 -9.26 5.02 9.73
C MET A 221 -8.47 3.74 9.52
N ALA A 222 -7.92 3.18 10.60
CA ALA A 222 -7.35 1.84 10.60
C ALA A 222 -8.32 0.82 11.21
N PHE A 223 -8.53 -0.29 10.52
CA PHE A 223 -9.41 -1.37 10.92
C PHE A 223 -8.63 -2.66 11.17
N HIS A 224 -9.21 -3.52 12.01
CA HIS A 224 -8.68 -4.85 12.32
C HIS A 224 -9.73 -5.91 12.03
N SER A 225 -9.30 -7.03 11.46
CA SER A 225 -10.17 -8.10 10.98
C SER A 225 -10.91 -8.83 12.10
N TYR A 226 -12.08 -9.38 11.77
CA TYR A 226 -12.89 -10.19 12.68
C TYR A 226 -13.67 -11.27 11.89
N PRO A 227 -13.88 -12.48 12.45
CA PRO A 227 -13.33 -12.97 13.72
C PRO A 227 -11.88 -13.47 13.58
N ASP A 228 -11.41 -13.66 12.35
CA ASP A 228 -10.06 -14.14 12.06
C ASP A 228 -9.11 -12.94 11.91
N PRO A 229 -8.11 -12.77 12.81
CA PRO A 229 -7.15 -11.68 12.72
C PRO A 229 -6.09 -11.89 11.62
N LEU A 230 -5.92 -13.13 11.13
CA LEU A 230 -4.89 -13.48 10.14
C LEU A 230 -5.37 -13.29 8.71
N ASN A 231 -6.69 -13.36 8.49
CA ASN A 231 -7.29 -13.28 7.17
C ASN A 231 -8.29 -12.13 7.08
N THR A 232 -8.15 -11.30 6.05
CA THR A 232 -9.08 -10.20 5.79
C THR A 232 -9.69 -10.37 4.41
N GLU A 233 -10.98 -10.08 4.29
CA GLU A 233 -11.62 -9.86 2.99
C GLU A 233 -12.26 -8.48 2.97
N ILE A 234 -11.90 -7.67 1.99
CA ILE A 234 -12.40 -6.31 1.80
C ILE A 234 -12.98 -6.25 0.39
N LEU A 235 -14.23 -5.80 0.28
CA LEU A 235 -14.88 -5.52 -0.99
C LEU A 235 -14.97 -4.01 -1.17
N LEU A 236 -14.34 -3.50 -2.23
CA LEU A 236 -14.65 -2.19 -2.79
C LEU A 236 -15.70 -2.37 -3.89
N ASP A 237 -16.88 -1.81 -3.69
CA ASP A 237 -17.91 -1.69 -4.72
C ASP A 237 -17.91 -0.25 -5.23
N ALA A 238 -17.34 -0.05 -6.43
CA ALA A 238 -17.24 1.24 -7.10
C ALA A 238 -18.44 1.48 -8.05
N LEU A 239 -19.56 0.75 -7.86
CA LEU A 239 -20.79 0.73 -8.64
C LEU A 239 -20.66 0.18 -10.07
N LYS A 240 -19.59 0.53 -10.78
CA LYS A 240 -19.29 0.07 -12.15
C LYS A 240 -18.47 -1.22 -12.19
N TRP A 241 -17.75 -1.49 -11.12
CA TRP A 241 -16.91 -2.67 -10.95
C TRP A 241 -16.76 -2.96 -9.46
N LYS A 242 -16.31 -4.17 -9.15
CA LYS A 242 -15.98 -4.58 -7.79
C LYS A 242 -14.54 -5.05 -7.72
N LEU A 243 -13.89 -4.76 -6.60
CA LEU A 243 -12.57 -5.27 -6.28
C LEU A 243 -12.64 -5.99 -4.94
N THR A 244 -12.29 -7.26 -4.92
CA THR A 244 -12.05 -8.00 -3.69
C THR A 244 -10.57 -7.98 -3.38
N ILE A 245 -10.25 -7.58 -2.16
CA ILE A 245 -8.90 -7.56 -1.59
C ILE A 245 -8.90 -8.60 -0.47
N LYS A 246 -8.17 -9.70 -0.66
CA LYS A 246 -7.95 -10.70 0.38
C LYS A 246 -6.55 -10.56 0.92
N THR A 247 -6.41 -10.59 2.24
CA THR A 247 -5.10 -10.53 2.89
C THR A 247 -4.89 -11.75 3.77
N HIS A 248 -3.64 -12.19 3.84
CA HIS A 248 -3.18 -13.19 4.79
C HIS A 248 -1.89 -12.71 5.46
N SER A 249 -1.80 -12.88 6.78
CA SER A 249 -0.58 -12.64 7.56
C SER A 249 -0.21 -13.88 8.36
N LEU A 250 1.09 -14.05 8.62
CA LEU A 250 1.63 -15.14 9.43
C LEU A 250 1.34 -14.96 10.93
N ASN A 251 0.90 -13.76 11.34
CA ASN A 251 0.60 -13.43 12.72
C ASN A 251 -0.52 -12.39 12.81
N GLU A 252 -0.98 -12.11 14.04
CA GLU A 252 -2.08 -11.18 14.28
C GLU A 252 -1.66 -9.70 14.14
N GLU A 253 -0.39 -9.39 13.89
CA GLU A 253 0.10 -8.04 13.57
C GLU A 253 -0.29 -7.66 12.14
N ASN A 254 -1.58 -7.50 11.90
CA ASN A 254 -2.15 -7.08 10.63
C ASN A 254 -3.31 -6.09 10.87
N SER A 255 -3.36 -5.07 10.03
CA SER A 255 -4.46 -4.11 9.95
C SER A 255 -4.64 -3.67 8.50
N TRP A 256 -5.67 -2.87 8.26
CA TRP A 256 -5.76 -2.14 7.00
C TRP A 256 -6.26 -0.73 7.23
N GLN A 257 -5.71 0.23 6.48
CA GLN A 257 -6.17 1.62 6.51
C GLN A 257 -7.13 1.91 5.38
N LEU A 258 -8.10 2.75 5.69
CA LEU A 258 -9.05 3.32 4.75
C LEU A 258 -8.82 4.82 4.75
N TYR A 259 -8.32 5.33 3.63
CA TYR A 259 -8.10 6.76 3.45
C TYR A 259 -8.84 7.27 2.22
N ARG A 260 -9.47 8.44 2.35
CA ARG A 260 -10.02 9.19 1.23
C ARG A 260 -10.05 10.68 1.57
N PRO A 261 -9.50 11.55 0.71
CA PRO A 261 -9.72 12.97 0.85
C PRO A 261 -11.17 13.33 0.49
N GLU A 262 -11.70 14.41 1.05
CA GLU A 262 -13.01 14.92 0.63
C GLU A 262 -13.02 15.17 -0.89
N LYS A 263 -14.03 14.61 -1.56
CA LYS A 263 -14.23 14.73 -3.03
C LYS A 263 -13.10 14.14 -3.88
N GLY A 264 -12.27 13.25 -3.33
CA GLY A 264 -11.27 12.51 -4.10
C GLY A 264 -11.90 11.52 -5.08
N SER A 265 -11.29 11.42 -6.26
CA SER A 265 -11.58 10.43 -7.31
C SER A 265 -11.08 9.02 -6.97
N PHE A 266 -10.43 8.86 -5.83
CA PHE A 266 -9.90 7.59 -5.35
C PHE A 266 -10.32 7.30 -3.91
N ILE A 267 -10.08 6.06 -3.51
CA ILE A 267 -10.04 5.60 -2.12
C ILE A 267 -8.82 4.70 -1.93
N CYS A 268 -8.09 4.92 -0.85
CA CYS A 268 -6.99 4.04 -0.46
C CYS A 268 -7.52 2.93 0.43
N ILE A 269 -7.18 1.69 0.10
CA ILE A 269 -7.35 0.53 0.99
C ILE A 269 -5.97 -0.08 1.15
N GLU A 270 -5.46 -0.06 2.37
CA GLU A 270 -4.04 -0.24 2.64
C GLU A 270 -3.80 -1.40 3.61
N PRO A 271 -3.68 -2.65 3.12
CA PRO A 271 -3.22 -3.76 3.92
C PRO A 271 -1.81 -3.50 4.49
N ILE A 272 -1.63 -3.68 5.80
CA ILE A 272 -0.37 -3.42 6.51
C ILE A 272 -0.09 -4.55 7.51
N SER A 273 1.16 -5.00 7.56
CA SER A 273 1.67 -6.03 8.48
C SER A 273 1.98 -5.49 9.88
N ALA A 274 1.07 -4.70 10.47
CA ALA A 274 1.16 -4.22 11.86
C ALA A 274 -0.24 -3.86 12.40
N GLN A 275 -0.54 -4.15 13.67
CA GLN A 275 -1.79 -3.67 14.28
C GLN A 275 -1.78 -2.17 14.58
N ASP A 276 -0.63 -1.65 15.02
CA ASP A 276 -0.37 -0.21 15.18
C ASP A 276 0.79 0.18 14.24
N PRO A 277 0.50 0.55 12.98
CA PRO A 277 1.55 0.89 12.02
C PRO A 277 2.47 2.03 12.47
N ARG A 278 2.03 2.92 13.37
CA ARG A 278 2.90 4.00 13.89
C ARG A 278 3.87 3.52 14.95
N HIS A 279 3.64 2.33 15.50
CA HIS A 279 4.47 1.69 16.53
C HIS A 279 4.60 0.19 16.22
N PRO A 280 5.24 -0.19 15.08
CA PRO A 280 5.49 -1.61 14.81
C PRO A 280 6.35 -2.21 15.93
N ASN A 281 6.21 -3.52 16.13
CA ASN A 281 6.88 -4.27 17.20
C ASN A 281 7.56 -5.55 16.68
N LEU A 282 7.66 -5.71 15.35
CA LEU A 282 8.23 -6.88 14.70
C LEU A 282 9.44 -6.49 13.85
N THR A 283 10.51 -7.26 13.98
CA THR A 283 11.69 -7.18 13.10
C THR A 283 11.54 -8.03 11.84
N VAL A 284 10.55 -8.92 11.81
CA VAL A 284 10.19 -9.76 10.66
C VAL A 284 8.70 -9.65 10.42
N SER A 285 8.34 -9.10 9.27
CA SER A 285 6.95 -8.81 8.93
C SER A 285 6.66 -9.24 7.49
N SER A 286 5.45 -9.75 7.24
CA SER A 286 5.04 -10.17 5.90
C SER A 286 3.53 -10.03 5.73
N ILE A 287 3.10 -9.78 4.50
CA ILE A 287 1.69 -9.78 4.12
C ILE A 287 1.53 -10.32 2.70
N ASP A 288 0.54 -11.21 2.54
CA ASP A 288 0.08 -11.70 1.25
C ASP A 288 -1.23 -10.99 0.91
N VAL A 289 -1.35 -10.47 -0.30
CA VAL A 289 -2.53 -9.73 -0.77
C VAL A 289 -2.96 -10.25 -2.14
N LEU A 290 -4.22 -10.64 -2.29
CA LEU A 290 -4.84 -10.99 -3.56
C LEU A 290 -5.87 -9.93 -3.95
N LEU A 291 -5.72 -9.41 -5.16
CA LEU A 291 -6.60 -8.39 -5.75
C LEU A 291 -7.39 -9.00 -6.93
N THR A 292 -8.71 -9.11 -6.80
CA THR A 292 -9.59 -9.72 -7.80
C THR A 292 -10.62 -8.72 -8.31
N ILE A 293 -10.59 -8.44 -9.62
CA ILE A 293 -11.53 -7.53 -10.30
C ILE A 293 -12.75 -8.30 -10.81
N GLN A 294 -13.95 -7.80 -10.50
CA GLN A 294 -15.25 -8.36 -10.87
C GLN A 294 -16.06 -7.37 -11.70
#